data_AF-A0A953ZDQ6-F1
#
_entry.id   AF-A0A953ZDQ6-F1
#
_cell.length_a   1.000
_cell.length_b   1.000
_cell.length_c   1.000
_cell.angle_alpha   90.00
_cell.angle_beta   90.00
_cell.angle_gamma   90.00
#
_symmetry.space_group_name_H-M   'P 1'
#
loop_
_entity.id
_entity.type
_entity.pdbx_description
1 polymer ?
#
loop_
_entity_poly.entity_id
_entity_poly.type
_entity_poly.pdbx_seq_one_letter_code
_entity_poly.pdbx_strand_id
1 'polypeptide(L)'
;MARIFVFCDNDGNKSLGITIKLPHSGDEAIEMDQCEMTGYGLGKAGWITARFTKQDKIDVAMLKGWIDESYRAIAPKTLVKKLT
;
A
#
# COMPACT_ATOMS: atom_id res chain seq x y z
N MET A 1 7.30 15.46 -12.95
CA MET A 1 7.45 15.12 -11.51
C MET A 1 6.89 13.73 -11.29
N ALA A 2 7.74 12.78 -10.90
CA ALA A 2 7.29 11.47 -10.46
C ALA A 2 6.70 11.57 -9.05
N ARG A 3 5.67 10.77 -8.75
CA ARG A 3 5.09 10.67 -7.41
C ARG A 3 5.16 9.21 -6.97
N ILE A 4 5.60 8.98 -5.74
CA ILE A 4 5.69 7.63 -5.18
C ILE A 4 4.31 7.21 -4.72
N PHE A 5 3.85 6.02 -5.15
CA PHE A 5 2.56 5.44 -4.76
C PHE A 5 2.69 4.09 -4.04
N VAL A 6 3.87 3.50 -4.00
CA VAL A 6 4.17 2.33 -3.20
C VAL A 6 5.65 2.33 -2.84
N PHE A 7 5.95 1.92 -1.62
CA PHE A 7 7.30 1.52 -1.22
C PHE A 7 7.28 0.02 -0.99
N CYS A 8 8.26 -0.69 -1.58
CA CYS A 8 8.47 -2.11 -1.34
C CYS A 8 9.89 -2.32 -0.81
N ASP A 9 10.00 -3.02 0.30
CA ASP A 9 11.29 -3.41 0.89
C ASP A 9 11.26 -4.89 1.28
N ASN A 10 12.44 -5.47 1.47
CA ASN A 10 12.56 -6.79 2.06
C ASN A 10 13.67 -6.78 3.12
N ASP A 11 13.43 -7.46 4.24
CA ASP A 11 14.42 -7.64 5.29
C ASP A 11 15.21 -8.92 5.03
N GLY A 12 16.21 -8.87 4.14
CA GLY A 12 17.09 -10.01 3.88
C GLY A 12 16.34 -11.29 3.50
N ASN A 13 15.26 -11.16 2.73
CA ASN A 13 14.35 -12.24 2.33
C ASN A 13 13.58 -12.89 3.50
N LYS A 14 13.44 -12.25 4.67
CA LYS A 14 12.63 -12.76 5.80
C LYS A 14 11.18 -12.27 5.74
N SER A 15 11.01 -11.02 5.34
CA SER A 15 9.69 -10.39 5.20
C SER A 15 9.66 -9.45 3.99
N LEU A 16 8.45 -9.23 3.49
CA LEU A 16 8.10 -8.24 2.49
C LEU A 16 7.39 -7.08 3.19
N GLY A 17 8.00 -5.91 3.16
CA GLY A 17 7.40 -4.65 3.59
C GLY A 17 6.74 -3.95 2.41
N ILE A 18 5.49 -3.52 2.59
CA ILE A 18 4.76 -2.70 1.62
C ILE A 18 4.21 -1.49 2.36
N THR A 19 4.57 -0.30 1.94
CA THR A 19 3.95 0.94 2.43
C THR A 19 3.18 1.60 1.31
N ILE A 20 1.88 1.81 1.52
CA ILE A 20 0.93 2.14 0.47
C ILE A 20 -0.18 3.08 0.98
N LYS A 21 -0.70 3.95 0.10
CA LYS A 21 -1.73 4.93 0.45
C LYS A 21 -3.12 4.36 0.16
N LEU A 22 -3.94 4.17 1.20
CA LEU A 22 -5.27 3.55 1.11
C LEU A 22 -6.34 4.50 1.70
N PRO A 23 -6.77 5.54 0.94
CA PRO A 23 -7.79 6.47 1.40
C PRO A 23 -9.19 5.85 1.58
N HIS A 24 -9.44 4.66 1.01
CA HIS A 24 -10.74 3.98 1.07
C HIS A 24 -10.64 2.67 1.83
N SER A 25 -9.69 1.79 1.49
CA SER A 25 -9.57 0.48 2.13
C SER A 25 -8.68 0.48 3.39
N GLY A 26 -8.27 1.66 3.86
CA GLY A 26 -7.28 1.77 4.92
C GLY A 26 -7.77 1.27 6.27
N ASP A 27 -9.02 1.55 6.62
CA ASP A 27 -9.61 1.10 7.89
C ASP A 27 -9.70 -0.43 7.93
N GLU A 28 -10.16 -1.06 6.85
CA GLU A 28 -10.19 -2.53 6.71
C GLU A 28 -8.77 -3.13 6.73
N ALA A 29 -7.81 -2.49 6.08
CA ALA A 29 -6.45 -2.98 6.04
C ALA A 29 -5.79 -3.01 7.43
N ILE A 30 -6.08 -2.04 8.30
CA ILE A 30 -5.52 -1.97 9.67
C ILE A 30 -6.11 -3.06 10.59
N GLU A 31 -7.27 -3.64 10.25
CA GLU A 31 -7.81 -4.79 10.99
C GLU A 31 -6.99 -6.08 10.76
N MET A 32 -6.14 -6.11 9.74
CA MET A 32 -5.23 -7.23 9.49
C MET A 32 -4.03 -7.19 10.43
N ASP A 33 -3.66 -8.33 11.01
CA ASP A 33 -2.52 -8.48 11.94
C ASP A 33 -1.18 -8.00 11.35
N GLN A 34 -1.04 -8.03 10.02
CA GLN A 34 0.17 -7.66 9.30
C GLN A 34 0.29 -6.15 9.05
N CYS A 35 -0.74 -5.36 9.35
CA CYS A 35 -0.86 -3.97 8.93
C CYS A 35 -0.83 -2.99 10.11
N GLU A 36 -0.17 -1.86 9.90
CA GLU A 36 -0.11 -0.76 10.87
C GLU A 36 -0.18 0.60 10.16
N MET A 37 -0.67 1.63 10.87
CA MET A 37 -0.56 3.00 10.37
C MET A 37 0.91 3.38 10.19
N THR A 38 1.28 3.93 9.04
CA THR A 38 2.68 4.33 8.81
C THR A 38 3.05 5.47 9.75
N GLY A 39 4.23 5.38 10.37
CA GLY A 39 4.79 6.43 11.23
C GLY A 39 5.11 7.74 10.51
N TYR A 40 5.80 8.65 11.21
CA TYR A 40 6.33 9.91 10.65
C TYR A 40 5.30 10.80 9.92
N GLY A 41 4.05 10.81 10.41
CA GLY A 41 2.98 11.65 9.86
C GLY A 41 2.37 11.14 8.54
N LEU A 42 2.93 10.08 7.94
CA LEU A 42 2.38 9.46 6.73
C LEU A 42 1.05 8.76 7.02
N GLY A 43 0.88 8.17 8.19
CA GLY A 43 -0.39 7.57 8.63
C GLY A 43 -1.56 8.56 8.62
N LYS A 44 -1.33 9.81 9.02
CA LYS A 44 -2.36 10.87 8.94
C LYS A 44 -2.75 11.23 7.50
N ALA A 45 -1.86 10.96 6.55
CA ALA A 45 -2.13 11.11 5.13
C ALA A 45 -2.69 9.82 4.51
N GLY A 46 -3.13 8.83 5.30
CA GLY A 46 -3.73 7.58 4.81
C GLY A 46 -2.73 6.57 4.27
N TRP A 47 -1.47 6.61 4.72
CA TRP A 47 -0.49 5.56 4.42
C TRP A 47 -0.50 4.48 5.48
N ILE A 48 -0.43 3.23 5.02
CA ILE A 48 -0.37 2.03 5.84
C ILE A 48 0.89 1.25 5.45
N THR A 49 1.49 0.62 6.44
CA THR A 49 2.60 -0.31 6.26
C THR A 49 2.14 -1.72 6.59
N ALA A 50 2.23 -2.62 5.62
CA ALA A 50 1.98 -4.05 5.76
C ALA A 50 3.30 -4.82 5.75
N ARG A 51 3.45 -5.81 6.63
CA ARG A 51 4.63 -6.69 6.68
C ARG A 51 4.22 -8.15 6.62
N PHE A 52 4.62 -8.83 5.56
CA PHE A 52 4.33 -10.24 5.34
C PHE A 52 5.60 -11.07 5.51
N THR A 53 5.52 -12.14 6.29
CA THR A 53 6.55 -13.17 6.41
C THR A 53 6.39 -14.24 5.33
N LYS A 54 7.32 -15.19 5.22
CA LYS A 54 7.22 -16.31 4.26
C LYS A 54 6.04 -17.25 4.54
N GLN A 55 5.54 -17.26 5.77
CA GLN A 55 4.46 -18.11 6.23
C GLN A 55 3.09 -17.51 5.91
N ASP A 56 3.03 -16.19 5.69
CA ASP A 56 1.79 -15.51 5.38
C ASP A 56 1.29 -15.88 3.99
N LYS A 57 -0.01 -16.20 3.92
CA LYS A 57 -0.70 -16.35 2.64
C LYS A 57 -1.10 -14.97 2.15
N ILE A 58 -0.30 -14.45 1.22
CA ILE A 58 -0.56 -13.15 0.60
C ILE A 58 -1.57 -13.32 -0.53
N ASP A 59 -2.71 -12.65 -0.42
CA ASP A 59 -3.62 -12.49 -1.55
C ASP A 59 -3.05 -11.45 -2.53
N VAL A 60 -2.54 -11.95 -3.66
CA VAL A 60 -1.96 -11.10 -4.71
C VAL A 60 -3.01 -10.22 -5.38
N ALA A 61 -4.28 -10.65 -5.44
CA ALA A 61 -5.36 -9.84 -6.02
C ALA A 61 -5.66 -8.63 -5.12
N MET A 62 -5.72 -8.86 -3.80
CA MET A 62 -5.83 -7.79 -2.81
C MET A 62 -4.69 -6.77 -2.94
N LEU A 63 -3.43 -7.23 -2.99
CA LEU A 63 -2.28 -6.32 -3.15
C LEU A 63 -2.33 -5.52 -4.45
N LYS A 64 -2.77 -6.13 -5.56
CA LYS A 64 -2.97 -5.40 -6.83
C LYS A 64 -4.05 -4.34 -6.71
N GLY A 65 -5.15 -4.65 -6.00
CA GLY A 65 -6.21 -3.67 -5.70
C GLY A 65 -5.69 -2.48 -4.90
N TRP A 66 -4.91 -2.74 -3.85
CA TRP A 66 -4.27 -1.68 -3.05
C TRP A 66 -3.33 -0.80 -3.89
N ILE A 67 -2.54 -1.41 -4.79
CA ILE A 67 -1.67 -0.70 -5.73
C ILE A 67 -2.46 0.19 -6.68
N ASP A 68 -3.57 -0.30 -7.24
CA ASP A 68 -4.45 0.50 -8.10
C ASP A 68 -5.06 1.68 -7.34
N GLU A 69 -5.58 1.45 -6.12
CA GLU A 69 -6.12 2.50 -5.26
C GLU A 69 -5.10 3.60 -4.96
N SER A 70 -3.91 3.20 -4.50
CA SER A 70 -2.84 4.15 -4.18
C SER A 70 -2.37 4.93 -5.41
N TYR A 71 -2.25 4.25 -6.55
CA TYR A 71 -1.93 4.91 -7.81
C TYR A 71 -2.99 5.96 -8.16
N ARG A 72 -4.29 5.63 -8.09
CA ARG A 72 -5.38 6.58 -8.37
C ARG A 72 -5.41 7.74 -7.39
N ALA A 73 -5.06 7.52 -6.13
CA ALA A 73 -4.99 8.56 -5.10
C ALA A 73 -3.86 9.57 -5.35
N ILE A 74 -2.77 9.15 -6.01
CA ILE A 74 -1.53 9.93 -6.11
C ILE A 74 -1.27 10.45 -7.53
N ALA A 75 -1.65 9.68 -8.56
CA ALA A 75 -1.40 10.03 -9.94
C ALA A 75 -2.17 11.29 -10.37
N PRO A 76 -1.62 12.10 -11.30
CA PRO A 76 -2.39 13.17 -11.93
C PRO A 76 -3.67 12.64 -12.59
N LYS A 77 -4.76 13.40 -12.49
CA LYS A 77 -6.08 13.04 -13.05
C LYS A 77 -6.02 12.68 -14.54
N THR A 78 -5.08 13.26 -15.29
CA THR A 78 -4.85 12.97 -16.72
C THR A 78 -4.35 11.56 -16.98
N LEU A 79 -3.56 10.97 -16.07
CA LEU A 79 -3.09 9.59 -16.17
C LEU A 79 -4.17 8.61 -15.70
N VAL A 80 -4.88 8.93 -14.62
CA VAL A 80 -5.98 8.10 -14.12
C VAL A 80 -7.06 7.89 -15.19
N LYS A 81 -7.38 8.93 -15.97
CA LYS A 81 -8.32 8.84 -17.11
C LYS A 81 -7.91 7.85 -18.21
N LYS A 82 -6.64 7.42 -18.26
CA LYS A 82 -6.13 6.46 -19.25
C LYS A 82 -6.20 5.00 -18.79
N LEU A 83 -6.56 4.73 -17.54
CA LEU A 83 -6.68 3.38 -16.97
C LEU A 83 -8.04 2.73 -17.31
N THR A 84 -8.44 2.85 -18.57
CA THR A 84 -9.76 2.45 -19.08
C THR A 84 -10.02 0.97 -18.88
#